data_AF-A0A2X3H9K2-F1
#
_entry.id   AF-A0A2X3H9K2-F1
#
_cell.length_a   1.000
_cell.length_b   1.000
_cell.length_c   1.000
_cell.angle_alpha   90.00
_cell.angle_beta   90.00
_cell.angle_gamma   90.00
#
_symmetry.space_group_name_H-M   'P 1'
#
loop_
_entity.id
_entity.type
_entity.pdbx_description
1 polymer ?
#
loop_
_entity_poly.entity_id
_entity_poly.type
_entity_poly.pdbx_seq_one_letter_code
_entity_poly.pdbx_strand_id
1 'polypeptide(L)' 'MIPGMIDDQVHFREPGLTHKGTIASESAAAVMGGITSFMEMPNVTPPTTTLQALREKFHRASHSSLANYSF' A
#
# COMPACT_ATOMS: atom_id res chain seq x y z
N MET A 1 -15.15 16.98 13.34
CA MET A 1 -14.33 15.78 13.12
C MET A 1 -15.05 14.87 12.14
N ILE A 2 -14.32 14.27 11.20
CA ILE A 2 -14.84 13.27 10.27
C ILE A 2 -14.10 11.94 10.47
N PRO A 3 -14.69 10.79 10.14
CA PRO A 3 -13.99 9.51 10.11
C PRO A 3 -12.82 9.54 9.10
N GLY A 4 -11.85 8.65 9.32
CA GLY A 4 -10.78 8.42 8.37
C GLY A 4 -11.32 7.90 7.03
N MET A 5 -10.77 8.40 5.93
CA MET A 5 -11.19 8.01 4.59
C MET A 5 -10.56 6.68 4.18
N ILE A 6 -11.18 6.01 3.21
CA ILE A 6 -10.71 4.79 2.59
C ILE A 6 -10.42 5.10 1.12
N ASP A 7 -9.23 4.75 0.67
CA ASP A 7 -8.80 4.90 -0.74
C ASP A 7 -8.66 3.52 -1.37
N ASP A 8 -9.58 3.16 -2.27
CA ASP A 8 -9.63 1.85 -2.91
C ASP A 8 -8.66 1.70 -4.09
N GLN A 9 -7.97 2.78 -4.51
CA GLN A 9 -7.15 2.77 -5.72
C GLN A 9 -5.81 3.50 -5.54
N VAL A 10 -4.93 2.92 -4.71
CA VAL A 10 -3.58 3.46 -4.52
C VAL A 10 -2.51 2.74 -5.34
N HIS A 11 -1.36 3.39 -5.52
CA HIS A 11 -0.26 2.90 -6.34
C HIS A 11 1.09 3.06 -5.62
N PHE A 12 1.43 2.13 -4.72
CA PHE A 12 2.59 2.30 -3.83
C PHE A 12 3.93 1.86 -4.43
N ARG A 13 3.91 1.38 -5.69
CA ARG A 13 5.10 1.12 -6.53
C ARG A 13 6.10 0.12 -5.94
N GLU A 14 5.68 -0.62 -4.92
CA GLU A 14 6.53 -1.51 -4.16
C GLU A 14 5.87 -2.91 -4.11
N PRO A 15 6.51 -3.98 -4.65
CA PRO A 15 7.91 -4.10 -5.07
C PRO A 15 8.25 -3.59 -6.49
N GLY A 16 9.54 -3.41 -6.74
CA GLY A 16 10.13 -3.20 -8.08
C GLY A 16 10.39 -1.75 -8.48
N LEU A 17 9.48 -0.83 -8.14
CA LEU A 17 9.56 0.58 -8.55
C LEU A 17 9.80 1.50 -7.34
N THR A 18 10.56 1.03 -6.35
CA THR A 18 10.75 1.70 -5.04
C THR A 18 11.42 3.07 -5.10
N HIS A 19 12.09 3.40 -6.21
CA HIS A 19 12.58 4.74 -6.47
C HIS A 19 11.46 5.78 -6.69
N LYS A 20 10.23 5.33 -6.97
CA LYS A 20 9.04 6.19 -7.14
C LYS A 20 8.20 6.31 -5.87
N GLY A 21 8.27 5.33 -4.98
CA GLY A 21 7.42 5.23 -3.79
C GLY A 21 7.58 3.87 -3.11
N THR A 22 7.33 3.85 -1.81
CA THR A 22 7.39 2.67 -0.95
C THR A 22 6.12 2.59 -0.10
N ILE A 23 5.76 1.43 0.42
CA ILE A 23 4.63 1.28 1.35
C ILE A 23 4.81 2.23 2.54
N ALA A 24 6.04 2.43 3.03
CA ALA A 24 6.35 3.38 4.09
C ALA A 24 6.07 4.84 3.69
N SER A 25 6.64 5.30 2.56
CA SER A 25 6.51 6.70 2.12
C SER A 25 5.07 7.03 1.75
N GLU A 26 4.41 6.14 1.00
CA GLU A 26 3.08 6.40 0.48
C GLU A 26 2.00 6.25 1.55
N SER A 27 2.13 5.29 2.48
CA SER A 27 1.19 5.21 3.61
C SER A 27 1.32 6.41 4.55
N ALA A 28 2.52 6.96 4.74
CA ALA A 28 2.71 8.21 5.47
C ALA A 28 2.00 9.38 4.78
N ALA A 29 2.16 9.51 3.45
CA ALA A 29 1.45 10.52 2.68
C ALA A 29 -0.09 10.35 2.76
N ALA A 30 -0.57 9.10 2.69
CA ALA A 30 -1.98 8.77 2.81
C ALA A 30 -2.55 9.20 4.18
N VAL A 31 -1.88 8.85 5.28
CA VAL A 31 -2.27 9.26 6.65
C VAL A 31 -2.30 10.78 6.79
N MET A 32 -1.30 11.48 6.26
CA MET A 32 -1.28 12.95 6.26
C MET A 32 -2.46 13.55 5.48
N GLY A 33 -2.96 12.86 4.45
CA GLY A 33 -4.14 13.22 3.69
C GLY A 33 -5.48 12.82 4.33
N GLY A 34 -5.47 12.18 5.50
CA GLY A 34 -6.67 11.69 6.18
C GLY A 34 -7.17 10.32 5.71
N ILE A 35 -6.39 9.60 4.88
CA ILE A 35 -6.64 8.21 4.53
C ILE A 35 -6.15 7.32 5.66
N THR A 36 -7.02 6.42 6.13
CA THR A 36 -6.69 5.49 7.23
C THR A 36 -6.70 4.03 6.78
N SER A 37 -7.24 3.74 5.60
CA SER A 37 -7.24 2.41 4.99
C SER A 37 -7.08 2.52 3.47
N PHE A 38 -6.33 1.61 2.84
CA PHE A 38 -6.19 1.59 1.39
C PHE A 38 -6.25 0.19 0.78
N MET A 39 -6.53 0.15 -0.53
CA MET A 39 -6.34 -1.01 -1.40
C MET A 39 -5.38 -0.64 -2.53
N GLU A 40 -4.26 -1.34 -2.63
CA GLU A 40 -3.24 -1.05 -3.63
C GLU A 40 -3.42 -1.90 -4.90
N MET A 41 -3.18 -1.29 -6.05
CA MET A 41 -3.34 -1.94 -7.34
C MET A 41 -2.18 -2.92 -7.64
N PRO A 42 -2.44 -4.10 -8.22
CA PRO A 42 -1.43 -5.15 -8.41
C PRO A 42 -0.45 -4.90 -9.57
N ASN A 43 -0.24 -3.64 -9.99
CA ASN A 43 0.58 -3.22 -11.14
C ASN A 43 2.04 -2.88 -10.79
N VAL A 44 2.58 -3.62 -9.83
CA VAL A 44 3.98 -3.60 -9.37
C VAL A 44 4.84 -4.58 -10.16
N THR A 45 6.14 -4.65 -9.87
CA THR A 45 7.07 -5.57 -10.55
C THR A 45 7.83 -6.39 -9.50
N PRO A 46 7.57 -7.71 -9.37
CA PRO A 46 6.58 -8.50 -10.11
C PRO A 46 5.12 -8.13 -9.74
N PRO A 47 4.14 -8.34 -10.65
CA PRO A 47 2.73 -8.04 -10.38
C PRO A 47 2.16 -8.96 -9.30
N THR A 48 1.20 -8.45 -8.51
CA THR A 48 0.60 -9.19 -7.38
C THR A 48 -0.59 -10.02 -7.85
N THR A 49 -0.33 -11.03 -8.67
CA THR A 49 -1.37 -11.90 -9.27
C THR A 49 -1.33 -13.35 -8.77
N THR A 50 -0.43 -13.67 -7.85
CA THR A 50 -0.31 -15.00 -7.24
C THR A 50 -0.49 -14.91 -5.73
N LEU A 51 -0.93 -16.00 -5.10
CA LEU A 51 -1.09 -16.07 -3.64
C LEU A 51 0.26 -15.84 -2.91
N GLN A 52 1.36 -16.30 -3.49
CA GLN A 52 2.69 -16.05 -2.93
C GLN A 52 3.03 -14.57 -2.94
N ALA A 53 2.86 -13.89 -4.09
CA ALA A 53 3.13 -12.46 -4.20
C ALA A 53 2.23 -11.65 -3.25
N LEU A 54 0.97 -12.05 -3.10
CA LEU A 54 0.03 -11.44 -2.15
C LEU A 54 0.51 -11.59 -0.70
N ARG A 55 0.94 -12.79 -0.30
CA ARG A 55 1.49 -13.05 1.05
C ARG A 55 2.76 -12.25 1.32
N GLU A 56 3.67 -12.18 0.36
CA GLU A 56 4.87 -11.35 0.46
C GLU A 56 4.52 -9.88 0.62
N LYS A 57 3.48 -9.40 -0.06
CA LYS A 57 3.01 -8.02 0.05
C LYS A 57 2.43 -7.72 1.43
N PHE A 58 1.59 -8.61 1.96
CA PHE A 58 1.11 -8.52 3.33
C PHE A 58 2.24 -8.55 4.36
N HIS A 59 3.21 -9.43 4.19
CA HIS A 59 4.40 -9.48 5.05
C HIS A 59 5.17 -8.16 5.01
N ARG A 60 5.34 -7.54 3.85
CA ARG A 60 6.07 -6.26 3.74
C ARG A 60 5.30 -5.12 4.39
N ALA A 61 4.00 -5.03 4.12
CA ALA A 61 3.13 -4.01 4.69
C ALA A 61 3.05 -4.08 6.23
N SER A 62 3.14 -5.28 6.83
CA SER A 62 3.15 -5.42 8.28
C SER A 62 4.37 -4.81 8.96
N HIS A 63 5.44 -4.54 8.22
CA HIS A 63 6.67 -3.93 8.75
C HIS A 63 6.76 -2.42 8.49
N SER A 64 5.96 -1.89 7.55
CA SER A 64 6.20 -0.54 7.02
C SER A 64 4.97 0.34 6.83
N SER A 65 3.75 -0.21 6.82
CA SER A 65 2.53 0.59 6.61
C SER A 65 2.13 1.36 7.87
N LEU A 66 1.76 2.62 7.69
CA LEU A 66 1.19 3.48 8.74
C LEU A 66 -0.35 3.53 8.74
N ALA A 67 -0.99 2.94 7.73
CA ALA A 67 -2.44 2.83 7.58
C ALA A 67 -2.87 1.36 7.49
N ASN A 68 -4.16 1.08 7.64
CA ASN A 68 -4.71 -0.24 7.34
C ASN A 68 -4.58 -0.53 5.84
N TYR A 69 -4.41 -1.79 5.47
CA TYR A 69 -4.07 -2.16 4.09
C TYR A 69 -4.77 -3.44 3.63
N SER A 70 -5.04 -3.47 2.33
CA SER A 70 -5.34 -4.66 1.54
C SER A 70 -4.74 -4.51 0.13
N PHE A 71 -4.70 -5.60 -0.64
CA PHE A 71 -4.05 -5.72 -1.94
C PHE A 71 -4.88 -6.59 -2.89
#